data_AF-A0AAD0GUH2-F1
#
_entry.id   AF-A0AAD0GUH2-F1
#
_cell.length_a   1.000
_cell.length_b   1.000
_cell.length_c   1.000
_cell.angle_alpha   90.00
_cell.angle_beta   90.00
_cell.angle_gamma   90.00
#
_symmetry.space_group_name_H-M   'P 1'
#
loop_
_entity.id
_entity.type
_entity.pdbx_description
1 polymer ?
#
loop_
_entity_poly.entity_id
_entity_poly.type
_entity_poly.pdbx_seq_one_letter_code
_entity_poly.pdbx_strand_id
1 'polypeptide(L)' 'MKKPELNNGDHENMDAFLGHVLDEYKSGKITKETGVGALAHVMAALDQDNYEEARSWFRQGRSFLSKEPFTNG' A
#
# COMPACT_ATOMS: atom_id res chain seq x y z
N MET A 1 22.67 -1.50 16.01
CA MET A 1 22.27 -1.07 14.65
C MET A 1 21.07 -0.16 14.77
N LYS A 2 20.93 0.87 13.92
CA LYS A 2 19.74 1.73 13.89
C LYS A 2 18.59 0.95 13.24
N LYS A 3 17.36 1.07 13.76
CA LYS A 3 16.19 0.51 13.09
C LYS A 3 16.05 1.16 11.71
N PRO A 4 15.69 0.38 10.66
CA PRO A 4 15.35 0.97 9.38
C PRO A 4 14.18 1.94 9.55
N GLU A 5 14.28 3.09 8.88
CA GLU A 5 13.27 4.15 8.87
C GLU A 5 12.86 4.40 7.41
N LEU A 6 11.65 4.93 7.23
CA LEU A 6 11.23 5.47 5.95
C LEU A 6 11.91 6.83 5.75
N ASN A 7 12.42 7.07 4.54
CA ASN A 7 12.92 8.38 4.15
C ASN A 7 11.80 9.22 3.49
N ASN A 8 12.10 10.47 3.14
CA ASN A 8 11.12 11.36 2.52
C ASN A 8 10.56 10.80 1.21
N GLY A 9 11.38 10.19 0.36
CA GLY A 9 10.91 9.56 -0.88
C GLY A 9 10.02 8.35 -0.62
N ASP A 10 10.28 7.59 0.46
CA ASP A 10 9.38 6.51 0.87
C ASP A 10 8.02 7.06 1.33
N HIS A 11 8.00 8.18 2.04
CA HIS A 11 6.75 8.86 2.44
C HIS A 11 5.98 9.41 1.23
N GLU A 12 6.66 10.04 0.26
CA GLU A 12 6.01 10.53 -0.97
C GLU A 12 5.36 9.38 -1.76
N ASN A 13 6.05 8.25 -1.89
CA ASN A 13 5.50 7.08 -2.57
C ASN A 13 4.37 6.43 -1.74
N MET A 14 4.46 6.44 -0.41
CA MET A 14 3.38 5.99 0.47
C MET A 14 2.14 6.85 0.28
N ASP A 15 2.25 8.16 0.30
CA ASP A 15 1.13 9.09 0.09
C ASP A 15 0.47 8.86 -1.28
N ALA A 16 1.27 8.70 -2.33
CA ALA A 16 0.78 8.38 -3.67
C ALA A 16 0.02 7.04 -3.70
N PHE A 17 0.57 6.00 -3.06
CA PHE A 17 -0.09 4.71 -2.93
C PHE A 17 -1.43 4.81 -2.20
N LEU A 18 -1.48 5.50 -1.05
CA LEU A 18 -2.72 5.70 -0.30
C LEU A 18 -3.77 6.45 -1.12
N GLY A 19 -3.35 7.48 -1.87
CA GLY A 19 -4.20 8.18 -2.82
C GLY A 19 -4.79 7.26 -3.89
N HIS A 20 -3.98 6.35 -4.44
CA HIS A 20 -4.46 5.37 -5.41
C HIS A 20 -5.50 4.40 -4.85
N VAL A 21 -5.34 3.94 -3.60
CA VAL A 21 -6.35 3.11 -2.93
C VAL A 21 -7.69 3.84 -2.86
N LEU A 22 -7.67 5.12 -2.47
CA LEU A 22 -8.87 5.94 -2.35
C LEU A 22 -9.51 6.26 -3.72
N ASP A 23 -8.70 6.54 -4.74
CA ASP A 23 -9.17 6.78 -6.11
C ASP A 23 -9.87 5.55 -6.69
N GLU A 24 -9.28 4.36 -6.52
CA GLU A 24 -9.82 3.10 -7.03
C GLU A 24 -11.13 2.75 -6.31
N TYR A 25 -11.20 2.96 -4.99
CA TYR A 25 -12.45 2.81 -4.22
C TYR A 25 -13.53 3.79 -4.69
N LYS A 26 -13.18 5.08 -4.84
CA LYS A 26 -14.10 6.12 -5.33
C LYS A 26 -14.62 5.82 -6.74
N SER A 27 -13.79 5.21 -7.58
CA SER A 27 -14.18 4.81 -8.94
C SER A 27 -15.04 3.54 -8.99
N GLY A 28 -15.21 2.83 -7.87
CA GLY A 28 -15.96 1.59 -7.78
C GLY A 28 -15.21 0.35 -8.27
N LYS A 29 -13.91 0.47 -8.61
CA LYS A 29 -13.09 -0.65 -9.08
C LYS A 29 -12.70 -1.63 -7.97
N ILE A 30 -12.58 -1.14 -6.74
CA ILE A 30 -12.38 -1.97 -5.55
C ILE A 30 -13.47 -1.70 -4.51
N THR A 31 -13.79 -2.69 -3.70
CA THR A 31 -14.74 -2.50 -2.59
C THR A 31 -14.07 -1.79 -1.42
N LYS A 32 -14.89 -1.36 -0.45
CA LYS A 32 -14.39 -0.78 0.79
C LYS A 32 -13.51 -1.78 1.55
N GLU A 33 -13.91 -3.06 1.58
CA GLU A 33 -13.16 -4.13 2.23
C GLU A 33 -11.77 -4.30 1.60
N THR A 34 -11.69 -4.32 0.26
CA THR A 34 -10.41 -4.37 -0.46
C THR A 34 -9.53 -3.17 -0.13
N GLY A 35 -10.10 -1.96 -0.11
CA GLY A 35 -9.37 -0.75 0.24
C GLY A 35 -8.81 -0.80 1.66
N VAL A 36 -9.63 -1.19 2.64
CA VAL A 36 -9.18 -1.38 4.03
C VAL A 36 -8.10 -2.46 4.14
N GLY A 37 -8.25 -3.58 3.41
CA GLY A 37 -7.27 -4.65 3.37
C GLY A 37 -5.90 -4.21 2.86
N ALA A 38 -5.86 -3.39 1.80
CA ALA A 38 -4.62 -2.82 1.27
C ALA A 38 -3.92 -1.90 2.28
N LEU A 39 -4.69 -1.05 2.98
CA LEU A 39 -4.16 -0.18 4.05
C LEU A 39 -3.62 -1.00 5.23
N ALA A 40 -4.36 -2.01 5.67
CA ALA A 40 -3.96 -2.88 6.77
C ALA A 40 -2.68 -3.66 6.46
N HIS A 41 -2.49 -4.10 5.21
CA HIS A 41 -1.26 -4.77 4.77
C HIS A 41 -0.03 -3.88 4.95
N VAL A 42 -0.11 -2.61 4.53
CA VAL A 42 0.99 -1.65 4.73
C VAL A 42 1.30 -1.47 6.20
N MET A 43 0.28 -1.25 7.04
CA MET A 43 0.47 -1.05 8.48
C MET A 43 1.10 -2.28 9.15
N ALA A 44 0.66 -3.48 8.78
CA ALA A 44 1.21 -4.73 9.30
C ALA A 44 2.68 -4.94 8.91
N ALA A 45 3.05 -4.64 7.66
CA ALA A 45 4.44 -4.76 7.23
C ALA A 45 5.36 -3.77 7.98
N LEU A 46 4.90 -2.54 8.20
CA LEU A 46 5.66 -1.55 8.97
C LEU A 46 5.80 -1.95 10.46
N ASP A 47 4.74 -2.47 11.07
CA ASP A 47 4.76 -2.97 12.46
C ASP A 47 5.72 -4.17 12.63
N GLN A 48 5.83 -5.02 11.62
CA GLN A 48 6.73 -6.18 11.60
C GLN A 48 8.18 -5.84 11.21
N ASP A 49 8.55 -4.56 11.17
CA ASP A 49 9.85 -4.07 10.72
C ASP A 49 10.21 -4.52 9.27
N ASN A 50 9.21 -4.85 8.43
CA ASN A 50 9.37 -5.29 7.04
C ASN A 50 9.31 -4.10 6.05
N TYR A 51 10.27 -3.20 6.18
CA TYR A 51 10.32 -1.96 5.39
C TYR A 51 10.63 -2.19 3.91
N GLU A 52 11.31 -3.27 3.54
CA GLU A 52 11.61 -3.55 2.13
C GLU A 52 10.35 -3.87 1.34
N GLU A 53 9.47 -4.68 1.93
CA GLU A 53 8.19 -5.04 1.34
C GLU A 53 7.26 -3.82 1.25
N ALA A 54 7.15 -3.04 2.34
CA ALA A 54 6.38 -1.80 2.34
C ALA A 54 6.85 -0.83 1.23
N ARG A 55 8.18 -0.60 1.12
CA ARG A 55 8.77 0.22 0.05
C ARG A 55 8.49 -0.33 -1.35
N SER A 56 8.42 -1.64 -1.51
CA SER A 56 8.08 -2.26 -2.78
C SER A 56 6.65 -1.90 -3.20
N TRP A 57 5.69 -1.92 -2.28
CA TRP A 57 4.29 -1.57 -2.57
C TRP A 57 4.11 -0.08 -2.87
N PHE A 58 4.79 0.79 -2.11
CA PHE A 58 4.78 2.23 -2.36
C PHE A 58 5.22 2.55 -3.78
N ARG A 59 6.28 1.89 -4.26
CA ARG A 59 6.79 2.05 -5.63
C ARG A 59 5.89 1.41 -6.70
N GLN A 60 5.19 0.33 -6.37
CA GLN A 60 4.27 -0.34 -7.30
C GLN A 60 2.96 0.46 -7.52
N GLY A 61 2.53 1.24 -6.53
CA GLY A 61 1.35 2.10 -6.65
C GLY A 61 0.09 1.32 -7.06
N ARG A 62 -0.59 1.78 -8.12
CA ARG A 62 -1.84 1.15 -8.63
C ARG A 62 -1.68 -0.32 -9.00
N SER A 63 -0.50 -0.73 -9.47
CA SER A 63 -0.24 -2.12 -9.90
C SER A 63 -0.24 -3.11 -8.74
N PHE A 64 -0.15 -2.64 -7.48
CA PHE A 64 -0.34 -3.49 -6.31
C PHE A 64 -1.79 -3.97 -6.18
N LEU A 65 -2.75 -3.08 -6.46
CA LEU A 65 -4.19 -3.37 -6.33
C LEU A 65 -4.70 -4.29 -7.43
N SER A 66 -3.94 -4.46 -8.52
CA SER A 66 -4.25 -5.38 -9.62
C SER A 66 -3.71 -6.80 -9.40
N LYS A 67 -3.15 -7.11 -8.22
CA LYS A 67 -2.66 -8.44 -7.85
C LYS A 67 -3.58 -9.06 -6.79
N GLU A 68 -3.73 -10.38 -6.81
CA GLU A 68 -4.39 -11.09 -5.72
C GLU A 68 -3.69 -10.78 -4.37
N PRO A 69 -4.43 -10.64 -3.26
CA PRO A 69 -5.86 -10.90 -3.05
C PRO A 69 -6.79 -9.70 -3.31
N PHE A 70 -6.31 -8.62 -3.95
CA PHE A 70 -7.05 -7.36 -4.07
C PHE A 70 -7.93 -7.26 -5.33
N THR A 71 -7.82 -8.23 -6.23
CA THR A 71 -8.69 -8.37 -7.41
C THR A 71 -9.84 -9.33 -7.10
N ASN A 72 -11.09 -8.88 -7.24
CA ASN A 72 -12.20 -9.82 -7.45
C ASN A 72 -12.00 -10.47 -8.82
N GLY A 73 -12.04 -11.80 -8.87
CA GLY A 73 -12.20 -12.53 -10.14
C GLY A 73 -13.51 -12.18 -10.83
#